data_AF-A0A931Y4T5-F1
#
_entry.id   AF-A0A931Y4T5-F1
#
_cell.length_a   1.000
_cell.length_b   1.000
_cell.length_c   1.000
_cell.angle_alpha   90.00
_cell.angle_beta   90.00
_cell.angle_gamma   90.00
#
_symmetry.space_group_name_H-M   'P 1'
#
loop_
_entity.id
_entity.type
_entity.pdbx_description
1 polymer ?
#
loop_
_entity_poly.entity_id
_entity_poly.type
_entity_poly.pdbx_seq_one_letter_code
_entity_poly.pdbx_strand_id
1 'polypeptide(L)'
;MRYTPKPIHRCYTCLLNLGKTCWKFACPRREWERGRCQGFENEELYRQFREWLEAPHVKTAKQLRREVFRQNPSVARVHRFRKTVARRRR
;
A
#
# COMPACT_ATOMS: atom_id res chain seq x y z
N MET A 1 -3.60 12.56 -33.65
CA MET A 1 -2.69 11.86 -32.72
C MET A 1 -2.51 10.43 -33.21
N ARG A 2 -1.28 9.96 -33.41
CA ARG A 2 -1.02 8.57 -33.80
C ARG A 2 -1.22 7.68 -32.56
N TYR A 3 -2.01 6.62 -32.68
CA TYR A 3 -2.24 5.67 -31.59
C TYR A 3 -0.99 4.84 -31.36
N THR A 4 -0.31 5.02 -30.22
CA THR A 4 0.81 4.16 -29.83
C THR A 4 0.25 2.99 -29.02
N PRO A 5 0.31 1.75 -29.53
CA PRO A 5 -0.21 0.60 -28.82
C PRO A 5 0.61 0.33 -27.55
N LYS A 6 -0.02 -0.32 -26.57
CA LYS A 6 0.68 -0.81 -25.37
C LYS A 6 1.84 -1.71 -25.80
N PRO A 7 3.08 -1.52 -25.31
CA PRO A 7 4.18 -2.43 -25.57
C PRO A 7 3.97 -3.70 -24.73
N ILE A 8 3.14 -4.62 -25.23
CA ILE A 8 2.61 -5.78 -24.50
C ILE A 8 3.72 -6.56 -23.81
N HIS A 9 4.77 -6.94 -24.54
CA HIS A 9 5.88 -7.73 -23.98
C HIS A 9 6.56 -7.04 -22.79
N ARG A 10 6.97 -5.77 -22.93
CA ARG A 10 7.66 -5.02 -21.87
C ARG A 10 6.76 -4.75 -20.68
N CYS A 11 5.48 -4.43 -20.92
CA CYS A 11 4.56 -4.22 -19.80
C CYS A 11 4.26 -5.54 -19.09
N TYR A 12 4.14 -6.67 -19.79
CA TYR A 12 3.83 -7.96 -19.18
C TYR A 12 4.91 -8.42 -18.20
N THR A 13 6.17 -8.15 -18.50
CA THR A 13 7.31 -8.48 -17.62
C THR A 13 7.65 -7.39 -16.59
N CYS A 14 7.00 -6.23 -16.63
CA CYS A 14 7.27 -5.13 -15.71
C CYS A 14 6.59 -5.34 -14.36
N LEU A 15 7.35 -5.25 -13.26
CA LEU A 15 6.80 -5.36 -11.91
C LEU A 15 5.72 -4.30 -11.60
N LEU A 16 5.82 -3.11 -12.20
CA LEU A 16 4.89 -2.00 -11.95
C LEU A 16 3.56 -2.12 -12.74
N ASN A 17 3.40 -3.15 -13.58
CA ASN A 17 2.22 -3.34 -14.40
C ASN A 17 1.07 -3.92 -13.57
N LEU A 18 -0.02 -3.16 -13.44
CA LEU A 18 -1.25 -3.56 -12.76
C LEU A 18 -2.35 -3.94 -13.79
N GLY A 19 -1.93 -4.47 -14.95
CA GLY A 19 -2.82 -4.84 -16.05
C GLY A 19 -3.22 -3.65 -16.92
N LYS A 20 -4.32 -2.97 -16.56
CA LYS A 20 -4.82 -1.79 -17.30
C LYS A 20 -4.13 -0.48 -16.87
N THR A 21 -3.54 -0.46 -15.69
CA THR A 21 -2.88 0.70 -15.08
C THR A 21 -1.41 0.39 -14.75
N CYS A 22 -0.65 1.41 -14.37
CA CYS A 22 0.70 1.29 -13.84
C CYS A 22 0.69 1.80 -12.40
N TRP A 23 1.46 1.17 -11.51
CA TRP A 23 1.60 1.64 -10.15
C TRP A 23 2.21 3.05 -10.06
N LYS A 24 3.21 3.36 -10.91
CA LYS A 24 3.93 4.65 -10.88
C LYS A 24 3.26 5.75 -11.69
N PHE A 25 2.77 5.45 -12.88
CA PHE A 25 2.31 6.45 -13.84
C PHE A 25 0.79 6.45 -13.95
N ALA A 26 0.17 7.58 -13.61
CA ALA A 26 -1.28 7.79 -13.75
C ALA A 26 -1.76 7.65 -15.21
N CYS A 27 -0.91 8.02 -16.18
CA CYS A 27 -1.18 7.86 -17.59
C CYS A 27 -0.06 7.06 -18.29
N PRO A 28 -0.06 5.71 -18.21
CA PRO A 28 0.99 4.87 -18.79
C PRO A 28 1.11 5.02 -20.31
N ARG A 29 0.01 5.39 -20.99
CA ARG A 29 -0.02 5.65 -22.44
C ARG A 29 0.97 6.73 -22.86
N ARG A 30 1.08 7.82 -22.09
CA ARG A 30 2.05 8.89 -22.37
C ARG A 30 3.50 8.41 -22.29
N GLU A 31 3.77 7.44 -21.41
CA GLU A 31 5.10 6.82 -21.33
C GLU A 31 5.37 5.88 -22.51
N TRP A 32 4.34 5.26 -23.08
CA TRP A 32 4.49 4.41 -24.27
C TRP A 32 4.76 5.23 -25.53
N GLU A 33 4.13 6.41 -25.65
CA GLU A 33 4.36 7.34 -26.77
C GLU A 33 5.82 7.81 -26.87
N ARG A 34 6.55 7.83 -25.75
CA ARG A 34 7.98 8.19 -25.69
C ARG A 34 8.91 7.05 -26.16
N GLY A 35 8.39 5.86 -26.46
CA GLY A 35 9.15 4.70 -26.93
C GLY A 35 9.82 3.87 -25.84
N ARG A 36 10.47 4.50 -24.84
CA ARG A 36 11.02 3.81 -23.66
C ARG A 36 10.36 4.33 -22.38
N CYS A 37 9.57 3.46 -21.74
CA CYS A 37 8.95 3.76 -20.45
C CYS A 37 10.01 3.89 -19.35
N GLN A 38 9.99 4.99 -18.60
CA GLN A 38 10.98 5.28 -17.54
C GLN A 38 10.87 4.36 -16.31
N GLY A 39 9.76 3.62 -16.19
CA GLY A 39 9.55 2.65 -15.11
C GLY A 39 9.92 1.22 -15.45
N PHE A 40 10.22 0.90 -16.72
CA PHE A 40 10.63 -0.44 -17.11
C PHE A 40 12.09 -0.68 -16.70
N GLU A 41 12.37 -1.77 -16.00
CA GLU A 41 13.72 -2.13 -15.46
C GLU A 41 14.32 -1.06 -14.54
N ASN A 42 13.49 -0.23 -13.91
CA ASN A 42 13.96 0.77 -12.96
C ASN A 42 13.98 0.18 -11.55
N GLU A 43 15.16 -0.22 -11.09
CA GLU A 43 15.37 -0.88 -9.79
C GLU A 43 14.86 -0.06 -8.61
N GLU A 44 15.04 1.26 -8.63
CA GLU A 44 14.57 2.15 -7.58
C GLU A 44 13.04 2.12 -7.47
N LEU A 45 12.35 2.23 -8.61
CA LEU A 45 10.89 2.14 -8.62
C LEU A 45 10.39 0.74 -8.24
N TYR A 46 11.13 -0.31 -8.59
CA TYR A 46 10.80 -1.68 -8.19
C TYR A 46 10.95 -1.87 -6.68
N ARG A 47 11.98 -1.29 -6.06
CA ARG A 47 12.13 -1.30 -4.60
C ARG A 47 10.96 -0.60 -3.91
N GLN A 48 10.63 0.62 -4.34
CA GLN A 48 9.50 1.37 -3.78
C GLN A 48 8.16 0.63 -3.96
N PHE A 49 7.99 -0.07 -5.09
CA PHE A 49 6.80 -0.89 -5.32
C PHE A 49 6.69 -2.08 -4.36
N ARG A 50 7.81 -2.76 -4.07
CA ARG A 50 7.84 -3.83 -3.07
C ARG A 50 7.52 -3.30 -1.68
N GLU A 51 8.10 -2.17 -1.28
CA GLU A 51 7.77 -1.53 0.00
C GLU A 51 6.29 -1.16 0.09
N TRP A 52 5.71 -0.67 -1.02
CA TRP A 52 4.28 -0.42 -1.09
C TRP A 52 3.47 -1.70 -0.90
N LEU A 53 3.81 -2.82 -1.57
CA LEU A 53 3.11 -4.10 -1.41
C LEU A 53 3.15 -4.64 0.02
N GLU A 54 4.26 -4.43 0.72
CA GLU A 54 4.42 -4.84 2.12
C GLU A 54 3.74 -3.87 3.11
N ALA A 55 3.38 -2.67 2.66
CA ALA A 55 2.74 -1.68 3.51
C ALA A 55 1.30 -2.12 3.86
N PRO A 56 0.89 -2.03 5.14
CA PRO A 56 -0.48 -2.34 5.53
C PRO A 56 -1.45 -1.29 4.95
N HIS A 57 -2.06 -1.60 3.80
CA HIS A 57 -2.89 -0.67 3.01
C HIS A 57 -4.16 -0.21 3.72
N VAL A 58 -4.76 -1.06 4.54
CA VAL A 58 -5.94 -0.71 5.36
C VAL A 58 -5.82 -1.42 6.69
N LYS A 59 -5.57 -0.66 7.75
CA LYS A 59 -5.67 -1.20 9.11
C LYS A 59 -7.13 -1.56 9.38
N THR A 60 -7.40 -2.81 9.69
CA THR A 60 -8.70 -3.24 10.21
C THR A 60 -9.04 -2.45 11.48
N ALA A 61 -10.32 -2.29 11.80
CA ALA A 61 -10.76 -1.67 13.06
C ALA A 61 -10.14 -2.32 14.32
N LYS A 62 -9.78 -3.61 14.25
CA LYS A 62 -9.04 -4.32 15.31
C LYS A 62 -7.58 -3.84 15.42
N GLN A 63 -6.91 -3.65 14.29
CA GLN A 63 -5.54 -3.10 14.28
C GLN A 63 -5.52 -1.66 14.79
N LEU A 64 -6.46 -0.81 14.36
CA LEU A 64 -6.60 0.56 14.85
C LEU A 64 -6.81 0.61 16.38
N ARG A 65 -7.73 -0.21 16.91
CA ARG A 65 -7.96 -0.30 18.37
C ARG A 65 -6.72 -0.74 19.15
N ARG A 66 -5.98 -1.74 18.64
CA ARG A 66 -4.74 -2.21 19.26
C ARG A 66 -3.67 -1.13 19.29
N GLU A 67 -3.57 -0.33 18.24
CA GLU A 67 -2.61 0.75 18.13
C GLU A 67 -2.92 1.90 19.09
N VAL A 68 -4.18 2.35 19.15
CA VAL A 68 -4.63 3.36 20.13
C VAL A 68 -4.32 2.90 21.56
N PHE A 69 -4.54 1.62 21.87
CA PHE A 69 -4.23 1.06 23.18
C PHE A 69 -2.71 1.04 23.48
N ARG A 70 -1.86 0.77 22.48
CA ARG A 70 -0.40 0.79 22.64
C ARG A 70 0.15 2.20 22.81
N GLN A 71 -0.38 3.15 22.04
CA GLN A 71 0.10 4.52 22.01
C GLN A 71 -0.41 5.36 23.19
N ASN A 72 -1.48 4.93 23.87
CA ASN A 72 -2.09 5.71 24.95
C ASN A 72 -2.12 4.94 26.29
N PRO A 73 -1.11 5.11 27.16
CA PRO A 73 -1.00 4.43 28.45
C PRO A 73 -2.20 4.69 29.38
N SER A 74 -2.85 5.86 29.23
CA SER A 74 -4.01 6.27 30.02
C SER A 74 -5.23 5.38 29.74
N VAL A 75 -5.53 5.13 28.46
CA VAL A 75 -6.62 4.25 28.00
C VAL A 75 -6.38 2.82 28.49
N ALA A 76 -5.12 2.36 28.45
CA ALA A 76 -4.75 1.04 28.97
C ALA A 76 -4.92 0.91 30.49
N ARG A 77 -4.67 1.99 31.25
CA ARG A 77 -4.86 2.03 32.70
C ARG A 77 -6.34 2.01 33.07
N VAL A 78 -7.17 2.83 32.41
CA VAL A 78 -8.63 2.88 32.64
C VAL A 78 -9.30 1.54 32.31
N HIS A 79 -8.92 0.91 31.20
CA HIS A 79 -9.44 -0.40 30.83
C HIS A 79 -9.09 -1.48 31.87
N ARG A 80 -7.85 -1.47 32.40
CA ARG A 80 -7.43 -2.40 33.47
C ARG A 80 -8.23 -2.19 34.74
N PHE A 81 -8.41 -0.94 35.17
CA PHE A 81 -9.21 -0.60 36.35
C PHE A 81 -10.66 -1.06 36.23
N ARG A 82 -11.30 -0.83 35.07
CA ARG A 82 -12.67 -1.31 34.81
C ARG A 82 -12.78 -2.83 34.93
N LYS A 83 -11.79 -3.57 34.41
CA LYS A 83 -11.77 -5.05 34.52
C LYS A 83 -11.62 -5.53 35.97
N THR A 84 -10.77 -4.91 36.78
CA THR A 84 -10.62 -5.30 38.19
C THR A 84 -11.87 -5.00 39.00
N VAL A 85 -12.53 -3.86 38.77
CA VAL A 85 -13.81 -3.53 39.44
C VAL A 85 -14.92 -4.51 39.04
N ALA A 86 -15.06 -4.84 37.76
CA ALA A 86 -16.07 -5.79 37.29
C ALA A 86 -15.88 -7.21 37.88
N ARG A 87 -14.63 -7.64 38.07
CA ARG A 87 -14.31 -8.94 38.70
C ARG A 87 -14.63 -8.99 40.19
N ARG A 88 -14.54 -7.87 40.91
CA ARG A 88 -14.85 -7.78 42.34
C ARG A 88 -16.35 -7.74 42.65
N ARG A 89 -17.19 -7.54 41.62
CA ARG A 89 -18.65 -7.48 41.73
C ARG A 89 -19.36 -8.78 41.32
N ARG A 90 -18.61 -9.81 40.93
CA ARG A 90 -19.09 -11.18 40.71
C ARG A 90 -18.67 -12.03 41.89
#